data_AF-A0A963FG47-F1
#
_entry.id   AF-A0A963FG47-F1
#
_cell.length_a   1.000
_cell.length_b   1.000
_cell.length_c   1.000
_cell.angle_alpha   90.00
_cell.angle_beta   90.00
_cell.angle_gamma   90.00
#
_symmetry.space_group_name_H-M   'P 1'
#
loop_
_entity.id
_entity.type
_entity.pdbx_description
1 polymer ?
#
loop_
_entity_poly.entity_id
_entity_poly.type
_entity_poly.pdbx_seq_one_letter_code
_entity_poly.pdbx_strand_id
1 'polypeptide(L)'
;MVTDKLKNTFLQRFFPVLFDQPSISGDEGENKDNELVNTVPDDAMPDIEYLAGLRAESIRIRKMQTEEEDRLNPLETEITRLEKERIEVLTQARVESDEKYIKKAAQLLKEIERLKREKQDALGIANQLGDKRANLTKQITEAERIALLTLGTYLEGRMKDLVDHYQTMAPDLAECVLQIRAVQKVMQYYKAGNSNGFQGEILLPDIKAFDHKTRPHLIDVGSNDFSRASGERADELKAKLQAVGHRYGQKYR
;
A
#
# COMPACT_ATOMS: atom_id res chain seq x y z
N MET A 1 1.43 18.92 -16.93
CA MET A 1 2.60 18.02 -16.99
C MET A 1 3.16 17.67 -15.59
N VAL A 2 2.30 17.55 -14.57
CA VAL A 2 2.69 17.27 -13.16
C VAL A 2 1.80 16.16 -12.54
N THR A 3 0.91 15.56 -13.32
CA THR A 3 -0.10 14.59 -12.86
C THR A 3 0.44 13.16 -12.71
N ASP A 4 1.58 12.83 -13.31
CA ASP A 4 2.18 11.49 -13.20
C ASP A 4 3.07 11.29 -11.97
N LYS A 5 3.47 12.37 -11.28
CA LYS A 5 4.32 12.26 -10.08
C LYS A 5 3.56 11.94 -8.79
N LEU A 6 2.25 12.19 -8.74
CA LEU A 6 1.43 11.96 -7.54
C LEU A 6 0.78 10.57 -7.48
N LYS A 7 0.56 9.92 -8.63
CA LYS A 7 0.16 8.50 -8.67
C LYS A 7 1.26 7.58 -8.12
N ASN A 8 2.51 8.03 -8.16
CA ASN A 8 3.67 7.20 -7.82
C ASN A 8 4.02 7.16 -6.32
N THR A 9 3.52 8.08 -5.49
CA THR A 9 4.07 8.25 -4.13
C THR A 9 3.41 7.38 -3.06
N PHE A 10 2.17 6.93 -3.27
CA PHE A 10 1.46 6.08 -2.30
C PHE A 10 1.80 4.60 -2.49
N LEU A 11 1.82 4.12 -3.74
CA LEU A 11 2.15 2.73 -4.07
C LEU A 11 3.63 2.40 -3.85
N GLN A 12 4.57 3.31 -4.18
CA GLN A 12 6.00 3.09 -3.94
C GLN A 12 6.39 3.09 -2.45
N ARG A 13 5.58 3.72 -1.58
CA ARG A 13 5.87 3.80 -0.14
C ARG A 13 5.43 2.56 0.64
N PHE A 14 4.50 1.78 0.08
CA PHE A 14 3.94 0.58 0.73
C PHE A 14 4.26 -0.73 -0.02
N PHE A 15 4.56 -0.69 -1.31
CA PHE A 15 4.84 -1.89 -2.11
C PHE A 15 5.95 -1.67 -3.15
N PRO A 16 7.24 -1.69 -2.76
CA PRO A 16 8.33 -1.55 -3.72
C PRO A 16 8.67 -2.82 -4.51
N VAL A 17 8.01 -3.97 -4.29
CA VAL A 17 8.45 -5.28 -4.83
C VAL A 17 7.41 -5.99 -5.71
N LEU A 18 6.20 -5.45 -5.90
CA LEU A 18 5.09 -6.23 -6.50
C LEU A 18 4.88 -6.06 -8.01
N PHE A 19 5.66 -5.23 -8.72
CA PHE A 19 5.40 -4.89 -10.13
C PHE A 19 6.59 -4.96 -11.09
N ASP A 20 7.72 -5.56 -10.71
CA ASP A 20 8.82 -5.79 -11.65
C ASP A 20 9.11 -7.30 -11.76
N GLN A 21 8.41 -7.96 -12.67
CA GLN A 21 8.82 -9.29 -13.14
C GLN A 21 9.68 -9.12 -14.39
N PRO A 22 10.89 -9.69 -14.45
CA PRO A 22 11.63 -9.76 -15.69
C PRO A 22 10.92 -10.71 -16.66
N SER A 23 10.70 -10.23 -17.88
CA SER A 23 10.27 -11.01 -19.04
C SER A 23 11.23 -12.17 -19.29
N ILE A 24 10.83 -13.39 -18.94
CA ILE A 24 11.48 -14.62 -19.37
C ILE A 24 10.79 -15.08 -20.65
N SER A 25 11.40 -14.75 -21.78
CA SER A 25 11.14 -15.38 -23.07
C SER A 25 11.74 -16.78 -23.08
N GLY A 26 10.94 -17.81 -23.34
CA GLY A 26 11.47 -19.17 -23.49
C GLY A 26 10.40 -20.25 -23.62
N ASP A 27 9.99 -20.45 -24.87
CA ASP A 27 9.61 -21.71 -25.52
C ASP A 27 8.35 -22.50 -25.12
N GLU A 28 7.66 -22.93 -26.16
CA GLU A 28 6.32 -23.53 -26.17
C GLU A 28 6.32 -24.97 -25.66
N GLY A 29 5.52 -25.23 -24.63
CA GLY A 29 5.14 -26.57 -24.19
C GLY A 29 3.73 -26.54 -23.65
N GLU A 30 2.77 -27.02 -24.45
CA GLU A 30 1.37 -27.17 -24.08
C GLU A 30 1.23 -27.93 -22.74
N ASN A 31 0.81 -27.24 -21.69
CA ASN A 31 0.27 -27.86 -20.48
C ASN A 31 -1.08 -27.20 -20.18
N LYS A 32 -2.16 -27.91 -20.52
CA LYS A 32 -3.56 -27.47 -20.45
C LYS A 32 -4.22 -27.64 -19.07
N ASP A 33 -3.47 -27.89 -18.00
CA ASP A 33 -4.06 -28.29 -16.71
C ASP A 33 -3.70 -27.37 -15.53
N ASN A 34 -3.43 -26.07 -15.77
CA ASN A 34 -3.13 -25.11 -14.69
C ASN A 34 -4.00 -23.84 -14.71
N GLU A 35 -5.29 -23.99 -15.01
CA GLU A 35 -6.29 -22.97 -14.66
C GLU A 35 -6.65 -23.06 -13.17
N LEU A 36 -5.69 -22.77 -12.29
CA LEU A 36 -5.98 -22.46 -10.88
C LEU A 36 -6.38 -20.99 -10.77
N VAL A 37 -7.62 -20.74 -11.21
CA VAL A 37 -8.63 -19.98 -10.47
C VAL A 37 -8.08 -18.81 -9.65
N ASN A 38 -7.98 -17.65 -10.30
CA ASN A 38 -7.97 -16.35 -9.64
C ASN A 38 -9.37 -16.10 -9.01
N THR A 39 -9.59 -16.54 -7.76
CA THR A 39 -10.88 -16.32 -7.05
C THR A 39 -10.83 -15.25 -5.97
N VAL A 40 -9.98 -14.25 -6.13
CA VAL A 40 -10.29 -12.96 -5.49
C VAL A 40 -10.65 -11.99 -6.61
N PRO A 41 -11.90 -11.51 -6.67
CA PRO A 41 -12.27 -10.50 -7.65
C PRO A 41 -11.35 -9.29 -7.50
N ASP A 42 -10.75 -8.82 -8.60
CA ASP A 42 -10.01 -7.53 -8.64
C ASP A 42 -10.89 -6.37 -8.13
N ASP A 43 -12.22 -6.55 -8.17
CA ASP A 43 -13.25 -5.64 -7.69
C ASP A 43 -13.28 -5.44 -6.15
N ALA A 44 -12.52 -6.22 -5.38
CA ALA A 44 -12.45 -6.11 -3.92
C ALA A 44 -11.33 -5.16 -3.43
N MET A 45 -10.59 -4.54 -4.33
CA MET A 45 -9.61 -3.52 -3.96
C MET A 45 -10.36 -2.32 -3.34
N PRO A 46 -9.89 -1.74 -2.21
CA PRO A 46 -10.52 -0.57 -1.64
C PRO A 46 -10.71 0.53 -2.69
N ASP A 47 -11.83 1.26 -2.61
CA ASP A 47 -12.16 2.35 -3.55
C ASP A 47 -11.18 3.53 -3.38
N ILE A 48 -10.00 3.34 -3.96
CA ILE A 48 -8.88 4.28 -3.95
C ILE A 48 -9.27 5.55 -4.71
N GLU A 49 -10.15 5.44 -5.70
CA GLU A 49 -10.66 6.57 -6.46
C GLU A 49 -11.56 7.47 -5.62
N TYR A 50 -12.44 6.89 -4.81
CA TYR A 50 -13.27 7.63 -3.85
C TYR A 50 -12.41 8.40 -2.82
N LEU A 51 -11.42 7.73 -2.21
CA LEU A 51 -10.48 8.38 -1.28
C LEU A 51 -9.67 9.49 -1.94
N ALA A 52 -9.19 9.27 -3.18
CA ALA A 52 -8.49 10.29 -3.94
C ALA A 52 -9.39 11.49 -4.25
N GLY A 53 -10.66 11.25 -4.58
CA GLY A 53 -11.68 12.28 -4.79
C GLY A 53 -11.92 13.15 -3.55
N LEU A 54 -12.09 12.53 -2.39
CA LEU A 54 -12.28 13.26 -1.12
C LEU A 54 -11.05 14.12 -0.77
N ARG A 55 -9.84 13.59 -0.95
CA ARG A 55 -8.58 14.33 -0.71
C ARG A 55 -8.44 15.51 -1.67
N ALA A 56 -8.74 15.31 -2.95
CA ALA A 56 -8.68 16.36 -3.95
C ALA A 56 -9.67 17.51 -3.64
N GLU A 57 -10.90 17.17 -3.24
CA GLU A 57 -11.89 18.17 -2.85
C GLU A 57 -11.47 18.90 -1.57
N SER A 58 -10.91 18.22 -0.57
CA SER A 58 -10.38 18.86 0.65
C SER A 58 -9.27 19.88 0.34
N ILE A 59 -8.36 19.55 -0.59
CA ILE A 59 -7.32 20.47 -1.07
C ILE A 59 -7.95 21.69 -1.77
N ARG A 60 -8.95 21.47 -2.62
CA ARG A 60 -9.66 22.55 -3.31
C ARG A 60 -10.35 23.48 -2.32
N ILE A 61 -11.10 22.95 -1.35
CA ILE A 61 -11.77 23.75 -0.32
C ILE A 61 -10.74 24.56 0.48
N ARG A 62 -9.63 23.94 0.88
CA ARG A 62 -8.56 24.64 1.59
C ARG A 62 -8.01 25.81 0.78
N LYS A 63 -7.80 25.64 -0.53
CA LYS A 63 -7.32 26.72 -1.40
C LYS A 63 -8.30 27.90 -1.43
N MET A 64 -9.59 27.61 -1.62
CA MET A 64 -10.64 28.65 -1.60
C MET A 64 -10.74 29.35 -0.24
N GLN A 65 -10.57 28.60 0.85
CA GLN A 65 -10.58 29.16 2.19
C GLN A 65 -9.41 30.15 2.37
N THR A 66 -8.20 29.76 1.97
CA THR A 66 -7.02 30.63 2.03
C THR A 66 -7.19 31.87 1.15
N GLU A 67 -7.77 31.74 -0.04
CA GLU A 67 -8.06 32.88 -0.92
C GLU A 67 -9.00 33.90 -0.24
N GLU A 68 -10.04 33.43 0.46
CA GLU A 68 -10.94 34.33 1.20
C GLU A 68 -10.28 34.92 2.46
N GLU A 69 -9.46 34.15 3.18
CA GLU A 69 -8.67 34.65 4.31
C GLU A 69 -7.65 35.72 3.88
N ASP A 70 -6.99 35.53 2.75
CA ASP A 70 -6.03 36.48 2.17
C ASP A 70 -6.70 37.80 1.76
N ARG A 71 -8.00 37.78 1.42
CA ARG A 71 -8.79 38.99 1.11
C ARG A 71 -9.14 39.81 2.35
N LEU A 72 -9.10 39.25 3.56
CA LEU A 72 -9.48 39.97 4.79
C LEU A 72 -8.48 41.05 5.17
N ASN A 73 -7.18 40.76 5.07
CA ASN A 73 -6.09 41.68 5.42
C ASN A 73 -6.11 43.00 4.61
N PRO A 74 -6.22 42.99 3.27
CA PRO A 74 -6.30 44.23 2.50
C PRO A 74 -7.58 45.01 2.78
N LEU A 75 -8.73 44.34 2.98
CA LEU A 75 -9.99 45.00 3.36
C LEU A 75 -9.87 45.71 4.71
N GLU A 76 -9.26 45.06 5.71
CA GLU A 76 -9.02 45.65 7.03
C GLU A 76 -8.06 46.84 6.99
N THR A 77 -7.01 46.73 6.19
CA THR A 77 -6.04 47.82 5.98
C THR A 77 -6.73 49.02 5.34
N GLU A 78 -7.55 48.80 4.33
CA GLU A 78 -8.26 49.86 3.61
C GLU A 78 -9.35 50.53 4.47
N ILE A 79 -10.12 49.74 5.24
CA ILE A 79 -11.06 50.27 6.23
C ILE A 79 -10.33 51.19 7.21
N THR A 80 -9.20 50.74 7.77
CA THR A 80 -8.42 51.53 8.72
C THR A 80 -7.87 52.81 8.08
N ARG A 81 -7.43 52.73 6.82
CA ARG A 81 -6.94 53.89 6.04
C ARG A 81 -8.05 54.92 5.84
N LEU A 82 -9.23 54.49 5.39
CA LEU A 82 -10.38 55.37 5.15
C LEU A 82 -10.94 55.94 6.45
N GLU A 83 -10.92 55.19 7.55
CA GLU A 83 -11.32 55.68 8.88
C GLU A 83 -10.40 56.82 9.35
N LYS A 84 -9.08 56.70 9.14
CA LYS A 84 -8.13 57.79 9.40
C LYS A 84 -8.42 59.02 8.54
N GLU A 85 -8.57 58.84 7.23
CA GLU A 85 -8.89 59.95 6.31
C GLU A 85 -10.21 60.63 6.70
N ARG A 86 -11.23 59.85 7.11
CA ARG A 86 -12.52 60.39 7.56
C ARG A 86 -12.36 61.24 8.83
N ILE A 87 -11.54 60.80 9.80
CA ILE A 87 -11.27 61.55 11.03
C ILE A 87 -10.56 62.87 10.72
N GLU A 88 -9.58 62.86 9.81
CA GLU A 88 -8.89 64.08 9.36
C GLU A 88 -9.86 65.07 8.71
N VAL A 89 -10.68 64.60 7.78
CA VAL A 89 -11.70 65.43 7.10
C VAL A 89 -12.73 65.98 8.08
N LEU A 90 -13.19 65.20 9.06
CA LEU A 90 -14.10 65.68 10.11
C LEU A 90 -13.46 66.72 11.03
N THR A 91 -12.16 66.57 11.31
CA THR A 91 -11.39 67.55 12.08
C THR A 91 -11.32 68.86 11.32
N GLN A 92 -11.05 68.81 10.02
CA GLN A 92 -10.99 69.99 9.17
C GLN A 92 -12.36 70.66 9.00
N ALA A 93 -13.44 69.88 8.86
CA ALA A 93 -14.81 70.39 8.86
C ALA A 93 -15.12 71.19 10.14
N ARG A 94 -14.60 70.74 11.30
CA ARG A 94 -14.81 71.41 12.59
C ARG A 94 -14.03 72.71 12.71
N VAL A 95 -12.84 72.79 12.11
CA VAL A 95 -11.99 73.99 12.12
C VAL A 95 -12.52 75.04 11.14
N GLU A 96 -12.82 74.62 9.91
CA GLU A 96 -13.18 75.53 8.81
C GLU A 96 -14.68 75.80 8.72
N SER A 97 -15.53 75.00 9.39
CA SER A 97 -17.00 75.07 9.34
C SER A 97 -17.59 75.00 7.93
N ASP A 98 -16.88 74.36 6.98
CA ASP A 98 -17.31 74.22 5.59
C ASP A 98 -18.05 72.88 5.36
N GLU A 99 -19.27 72.97 4.82
CA GLU A 99 -20.13 71.83 4.45
C GLU A 99 -19.45 70.85 3.47
N LYS A 100 -18.50 71.30 2.66
CA LYS A 100 -17.78 70.43 1.71
C LYS A 100 -17.08 69.27 2.42
N TYR A 101 -16.46 69.52 3.57
CA TYR A 101 -15.78 68.47 4.34
C TYR A 101 -16.79 67.52 5.00
N ILE A 102 -17.95 68.02 5.43
CA ILE A 102 -19.04 67.18 5.95
C ILE A 102 -19.52 66.20 4.86
N LYS A 103 -19.69 66.69 3.62
CA LYS A 103 -20.07 65.85 2.46
C LYS A 103 -18.99 64.80 2.15
N LYS A 104 -17.70 65.19 2.15
CA LYS A 104 -16.59 64.24 1.92
C LYS A 104 -16.52 63.16 3.02
N ALA A 105 -16.66 63.55 4.30
CA ALA A 105 -16.68 62.59 5.41
C ALA A 105 -17.85 61.60 5.33
N ALA A 106 -19.03 62.05 4.85
CA ALA A 106 -20.18 61.18 4.63
C ALA A 106 -19.95 60.19 3.48
N GLN A 107 -19.25 60.60 2.41
CA GLN A 107 -18.85 59.69 1.33
C GLN A 107 -17.86 58.62 1.81
N LEU A 108 -16.84 59.01 2.59
CA LEU A 108 -15.90 58.07 3.19
C LEU A 108 -16.60 57.07 4.12
N LEU A 109 -17.60 57.52 4.89
CA LEU A 109 -18.38 56.63 5.76
C LEU A 109 -19.13 55.56 4.95
N LYS A 110 -19.77 55.94 3.84
CA LYS A 110 -20.48 54.98 2.97
C LYS A 110 -19.52 53.92 2.41
N GLU A 111 -18.31 54.33 2.03
CA GLU A 111 -17.31 53.40 1.52
C GLU A 111 -16.77 52.47 2.62
N ILE A 112 -16.54 52.98 3.82
CA ILE A 112 -16.16 52.17 4.99
C ILE A 112 -17.26 51.14 5.29
N GLU A 113 -18.53 51.53 5.30
CA GLU A 113 -19.65 50.60 5.53
C GLU A 113 -19.74 49.53 4.44
N ARG A 114 -19.50 49.90 3.17
CA ARG A 114 -19.43 48.96 2.06
C ARG A 114 -18.33 47.92 2.28
N LEU A 115 -17.11 48.35 2.58
CA LEU A 115 -15.98 47.46 2.83
C LEU A 115 -16.16 46.60 4.09
N LYS A 116 -16.81 47.13 5.13
CA LYS A 116 -17.15 46.34 6.34
C LYS A 116 -18.10 45.18 6.02
N ARG A 117 -19.10 45.40 5.15
CA ARG A 117 -19.98 44.33 4.68
C ARG A 117 -19.21 43.31 3.86
N GLU A 118 -18.38 43.76 2.92
CA GLU A 118 -17.53 42.88 2.11
C GLU A 118 -16.59 42.02 2.96
N LYS A 119 -15.98 42.60 4.00
CA LYS A 119 -15.16 41.86 4.98
C LYS A 119 -16.00 40.82 5.74
N GLN A 120 -17.21 41.18 6.17
CA GLN A 120 -18.09 40.28 6.89
C GLN A 120 -18.55 39.11 6.01
N ASP A 121 -18.85 39.36 4.73
CA ASP A 121 -19.24 38.34 3.76
C ASP A 121 -18.08 37.38 3.49
N ALA A 122 -16.87 37.89 3.24
CA ALA A 122 -15.66 37.07 3.05
C ALA A 122 -15.37 36.19 4.28
N LEU A 123 -15.52 36.74 5.49
CA LEU A 123 -15.36 35.99 6.75
C LEU A 123 -16.44 34.91 6.90
N GLY A 124 -17.68 35.20 6.51
CA GLY A 124 -18.77 34.22 6.47
C GLY A 124 -18.46 33.05 5.53
N ILE A 125 -17.96 33.34 4.33
CA ILE A 125 -17.58 32.32 3.35
C ILE A 125 -16.39 31.49 3.86
N ALA A 126 -15.35 32.12 4.40
CA ALA A 126 -14.18 31.43 4.95
C ALA A 126 -14.57 30.46 6.07
N ASN A 127 -15.48 30.86 6.96
CA ASN A 127 -16.00 29.99 8.03
C ASN A 127 -16.79 28.80 7.46
N GLN A 128 -17.68 29.02 6.49
CA GLN A 128 -18.44 27.95 5.84
C GLN A 128 -17.51 26.94 5.13
N LEU A 129 -16.45 27.42 4.47
CA LEU A 129 -15.43 26.57 3.87
C LEU A 129 -14.64 25.79 4.94
N GLY A 130 -14.34 26.41 6.08
CA GLY A 130 -13.75 25.76 7.24
C GLY A 130 -14.60 24.61 7.77
N ASP A 131 -15.90 24.83 7.96
CA ASP A 131 -16.85 23.79 8.40
C ASP A 131 -16.95 22.65 7.37
N LYS A 132 -17.05 22.99 6.09
CA LYS A 132 -17.07 21.99 5.00
C LYS A 132 -15.80 21.13 5.01
N ARG A 133 -14.64 21.76 5.22
CA ARG A 133 -13.35 21.06 5.31
C ARG A 133 -13.26 20.16 6.54
N ALA A 134 -13.78 20.60 7.68
CA ALA A 134 -13.84 19.77 8.90
C ALA A 134 -14.70 18.53 8.66
N ASN A 135 -15.84 18.67 7.96
CA ASN A 135 -16.68 17.54 7.59
C ASN A 135 -15.97 16.58 6.61
N LEU A 136 -15.33 17.12 5.55
CA LEU A 136 -14.53 16.30 4.61
C LEU A 136 -13.41 15.54 5.32
N THR A 137 -12.78 16.15 6.33
CA THR A 137 -11.72 15.47 7.10
C THR A 137 -12.26 14.24 7.82
N LYS A 138 -13.44 14.34 8.45
CA LYS A 138 -14.11 13.19 9.08
C LYS A 138 -14.45 12.10 8.06
N GLN A 139 -14.94 12.47 6.89
CA GLN A 139 -15.25 11.52 5.80
C GLN A 139 -13.99 10.82 5.29
N ILE A 140 -12.88 11.54 5.14
CA ILE A 140 -11.58 10.96 4.76
C ILE A 140 -11.12 9.94 5.80
N THR A 141 -11.13 10.29 7.09
CA THR A 141 -10.71 9.36 8.15
C THR A 141 -11.56 8.10 8.17
N GLU A 142 -12.87 8.22 8.00
CA GLU A 142 -13.76 7.06 7.97
C GLU A 142 -13.52 6.20 6.71
N ALA A 143 -13.37 6.84 5.54
CA ALA A 143 -13.06 6.14 4.31
C ALA A 143 -11.69 5.43 4.36
N GLU A 144 -10.69 6.03 5.02
CA GLU A 144 -9.38 5.40 5.25
C GLU A 144 -9.49 4.17 6.14
N ARG A 145 -10.30 4.26 7.21
CA ARG A 145 -10.58 3.12 8.10
C ARG A 145 -11.23 1.98 7.34
N ILE A 146 -12.25 2.27 6.53
CA ILE A 146 -12.93 1.27 5.70
C ILE A 146 -11.95 0.66 4.70
N ALA A 147 -11.15 1.47 4.01
CA ALA A 147 -10.19 0.99 3.02
C ALA A 147 -9.14 0.04 3.63
N LEU A 148 -8.64 0.36 4.85
CA LEU A 148 -7.70 -0.50 5.56
C LEU A 148 -8.34 -1.83 5.99
N LEU A 149 -9.60 -1.82 6.43
CA LEU A 149 -10.33 -3.03 6.77
C LEU A 149 -10.53 -3.92 5.54
N THR A 150 -11.00 -3.35 4.43
CA THR A 150 -11.18 -4.06 3.16
C THR A 150 -9.87 -4.64 2.66
N LEU A 151 -8.77 -3.87 2.72
CA LEU A 151 -7.44 -4.36 2.35
C LEU A 151 -6.99 -5.52 3.24
N GLY A 152 -7.21 -5.42 4.55
CA GLY A 152 -6.91 -6.49 5.50
C GLY A 152 -7.64 -7.78 5.13
N THR A 153 -8.95 -7.71 4.92
CA THR A 153 -9.76 -8.87 4.51
C THR A 153 -9.34 -9.43 3.16
N TYR A 154 -9.02 -8.58 2.19
CA TYR A 154 -8.51 -9.00 0.88
C TYR A 154 -7.17 -9.76 1.01
N LEU A 155 -6.21 -9.20 1.74
CA LEU A 155 -4.89 -9.81 1.93
C LEU A 155 -4.99 -11.12 2.72
N GLU A 156 -5.87 -11.19 3.71
CA GLU A 156 -6.15 -12.41 4.46
C GLU A 156 -6.75 -13.51 3.56
N GLY A 157 -7.71 -13.15 2.70
CA GLY A 157 -8.27 -14.07 1.71
C GLY A 157 -7.20 -14.57 0.75
N ARG A 158 -6.38 -13.66 0.19
CA ARG A 158 -5.30 -14.04 -0.72
C ARG A 158 -4.23 -14.89 -0.05
N MET A 159 -3.88 -14.58 1.20
CA MET A 159 -2.95 -15.39 1.99
C MET A 159 -3.51 -16.78 2.23
N LYS A 160 -4.82 -16.90 2.51
CA LYS A 160 -5.47 -18.21 2.64
C LYS A 160 -5.36 -19.03 1.36
N ASP A 161 -5.71 -18.47 0.21
CA ASP A 161 -5.62 -19.18 -1.07
C ASP A 161 -4.20 -19.67 -1.36
N LEU A 162 -3.20 -18.82 -1.08
CA LEU A 162 -1.78 -19.17 -1.25
C LEU A 162 -1.34 -20.26 -0.27
N VAL A 163 -1.81 -20.22 0.98
CA VAL A 163 -1.53 -21.24 1.99
C VAL A 163 -2.17 -22.57 1.60
N ASP A 164 -3.42 -22.57 1.16
CA ASP A 164 -4.13 -23.78 0.72
C ASP A 164 -3.41 -24.40 -0.50
N HIS A 165 -2.98 -23.57 -1.45
CA HIS A 165 -2.17 -24.01 -2.59
C HIS A 165 -0.80 -24.55 -2.17
N TYR A 166 -0.12 -23.88 -1.24
CA TYR A 166 1.15 -24.37 -0.69
C TYR A 166 0.96 -25.72 0.01
N GLN A 167 -0.05 -25.86 0.87
CA GLN A 167 -0.32 -27.08 1.63
C GLN A 167 -0.68 -28.28 0.74
N THR A 168 -1.28 -28.05 -0.42
CA THR A 168 -1.53 -29.11 -1.40
C THR A 168 -0.25 -29.58 -2.09
N MET A 169 0.68 -28.68 -2.41
CA MET A 169 1.94 -29.03 -3.08
C MET A 169 3.06 -29.49 -2.13
N ALA A 170 3.04 -29.03 -0.88
CA ALA A 170 4.13 -29.23 0.06
C ALA A 170 4.45 -30.72 0.33
N PRO A 171 3.47 -31.64 0.46
CA PRO A 171 3.73 -33.07 0.62
C PRO A 171 4.46 -33.72 -0.57
N ASP A 172 4.07 -33.34 -1.81
CA ASP A 172 4.68 -33.90 -3.01
C ASP A 172 6.12 -33.41 -3.18
N LEU A 173 6.37 -32.12 -2.92
CA LEU A 173 7.70 -31.55 -2.89
C LEU A 173 8.57 -32.19 -1.80
N ALA A 174 7.97 -32.43 -0.63
CA ALA A 174 8.59 -33.11 0.49
C ALA A 174 9.08 -34.53 0.12
N GLU A 175 8.22 -35.32 -0.53
CA GLU A 175 8.56 -36.67 -0.99
C GLU A 175 9.66 -36.63 -2.06
N CYS A 176 9.59 -35.71 -3.02
CA CYS A 176 10.63 -35.53 -4.05
C CYS A 176 12.01 -35.27 -3.41
N VAL A 177 12.06 -34.38 -2.41
CA VAL A 177 13.28 -34.04 -1.67
C VAL A 177 13.84 -35.26 -0.91
N LEU A 178 12.97 -36.04 -0.28
CA LEU A 178 13.34 -37.28 0.39
C LEU A 178 13.94 -38.29 -0.61
N GLN A 179 13.30 -38.47 -1.76
CA GLN A 179 13.78 -39.37 -2.82
C GLN A 179 15.12 -38.94 -3.40
N ILE A 180 15.31 -37.66 -3.72
CA ILE A 180 16.58 -37.12 -4.20
C ILE A 180 17.69 -37.43 -3.18
N ARG A 181 17.44 -37.20 -1.88
CA ARG A 181 18.42 -37.49 -0.83
C ARG A 181 18.70 -38.99 -0.70
N ALA A 182 17.68 -39.84 -0.80
CA ALA A 182 17.85 -41.28 -0.76
C ALA A 182 18.70 -41.78 -1.93
N VAL A 183 18.42 -41.31 -3.15
CA VAL A 183 19.20 -41.63 -4.36
C VAL A 183 20.64 -41.15 -4.20
N GLN A 184 20.86 -39.93 -3.70
CA GLN A 184 22.20 -39.41 -3.42
C GLN A 184 22.98 -40.30 -2.44
N LYS A 185 22.35 -40.76 -1.34
CA LYS A 185 22.96 -41.71 -0.38
C LYS A 185 23.36 -43.03 -1.08
N VAL A 186 22.52 -43.55 -1.97
CA VAL A 186 22.82 -44.77 -2.75
C VAL A 186 23.97 -44.53 -3.74
N MET A 187 23.97 -43.40 -4.46
CA MET A 187 25.05 -43.03 -5.38
C MET A 187 26.40 -42.89 -4.67
N GLN A 188 26.41 -42.25 -3.49
CA GLN A 188 27.59 -42.15 -2.63
C GLN A 188 28.09 -43.53 -2.20
N TYR A 189 27.17 -44.43 -1.80
CA TYR A 189 27.50 -45.81 -1.44
C TYR A 189 28.16 -46.53 -2.62
N TYR A 190 27.55 -46.54 -3.80
CA TYR A 190 28.10 -47.22 -4.97
C TYR A 190 29.21 -46.45 -5.71
N LYS A 191 29.59 -45.26 -5.23
CA LYS A 191 30.55 -44.34 -5.89
C LYS A 191 30.18 -44.02 -7.35
N ALA A 192 28.88 -43.97 -7.65
CA ALA A 192 28.34 -43.90 -9.02
C ALA A 192 28.16 -42.45 -9.53
N GLY A 193 29.14 -41.57 -9.28
CA GLY A 193 29.12 -40.16 -9.67
C GLY A 193 28.94 -39.18 -8.51
N ASN A 194 29.05 -37.89 -8.81
CA ASN A 194 28.86 -36.80 -7.85
C ASN A 194 27.58 -36.04 -8.21
N SER A 195 26.57 -36.06 -7.35
CA SER A 195 25.37 -35.23 -7.49
C SER A 195 25.75 -33.80 -7.13
N ASN A 196 26.32 -33.06 -8.08
CA ASN A 196 26.64 -31.66 -7.87
C ASN A 196 25.34 -30.88 -7.62
N GLY A 197 25.21 -30.25 -6.46
CA GLY A 197 24.24 -29.16 -6.24
C GLY A 197 23.15 -29.40 -5.19
N PHE A 198 22.83 -30.64 -4.78
CA PHE A 198 21.83 -30.85 -3.73
C PHE A 198 22.50 -30.92 -2.34
N GLN A 199 22.53 -29.77 -1.67
CA GLN A 199 23.12 -29.61 -0.32
C GLN A 199 22.16 -30.00 0.81
N GLY A 200 20.87 -30.19 0.49
CA GLY A 200 19.86 -30.53 1.50
C GLY A 200 19.46 -29.35 2.38
N GLU A 201 19.53 -28.12 1.88
CA GLU A 201 19.10 -26.92 2.63
C GLU A 201 17.63 -26.56 2.36
N ILE A 202 16.75 -27.56 2.27
CA ILE A 202 15.32 -27.31 2.04
C ILE A 202 14.59 -27.28 3.39
N LEU A 203 13.97 -26.13 3.66
CA LEU A 203 13.06 -25.92 4.78
C LEU A 203 11.66 -25.68 4.21
N LEU A 204 10.74 -26.60 4.46
CA LEU A 204 9.33 -26.41 4.14
C LEU A 204 8.60 -26.04 5.43
N PRO A 205 8.26 -24.75 5.67
CA PRO A 205 7.55 -24.35 6.88
C PRO A 205 6.10 -24.86 6.89
N ASP A 206 5.54 -25.18 8.07
CA ASP A 206 4.09 -25.26 8.22
C ASP A 206 3.53 -23.84 8.27
N ILE A 207 2.60 -23.52 7.37
CA ILE A 207 1.99 -22.19 7.27
C ILE A 207 0.49 -22.36 7.48
N LYS A 208 -0.09 -21.53 8.35
CA LYS A 208 -1.55 -21.47 8.54
C LYS A 208 -2.02 -20.02 8.39
N ALA A 209 -3.00 -19.82 7.52
CA ALA A 209 -3.66 -18.52 7.40
C ALA A 209 -4.32 -18.14 8.73
N PHE A 210 -4.37 -16.83 9.03
CA PHE A 210 -4.94 -16.26 10.26
C PHE A 210 -4.21 -16.67 11.56
N ASP A 211 -3.01 -17.23 11.49
CA ASP A 211 -2.19 -17.60 12.66
C ASP A 211 -0.85 -16.86 12.62
N HIS A 212 -0.56 -16.05 13.64
CA HIS A 212 0.68 -15.27 13.75
C HIS A 212 1.82 -16.05 14.41
N LYS A 213 1.56 -17.27 14.88
CA LYS A 213 2.55 -18.07 15.60
C LYS A 213 3.48 -18.78 14.63
N THR A 214 4.77 -18.77 14.97
CA THR A 214 5.76 -19.60 14.29
C THR A 214 5.45 -21.08 14.55
N ARG A 215 5.36 -21.86 13.48
CA ARG A 215 5.10 -23.30 13.52
C ARG A 215 6.36 -24.09 13.18
N PRO A 216 6.49 -25.32 13.68
CA PRO A 216 7.59 -26.20 13.29
C PRO A 216 7.52 -26.49 11.78
N HIS A 217 8.68 -26.72 11.18
CA HIS A 217 8.76 -27.01 9.75
C HIS A 217 8.09 -28.35 9.40
N LEU A 218 7.37 -28.40 8.28
CA LEU A 218 6.85 -29.63 7.67
C LEU A 218 8.01 -30.56 7.28
N ILE A 219 9.07 -29.98 6.69
CA ILE A 219 10.35 -30.66 6.49
C ILE A 219 11.48 -29.76 6.96
N ASP A 220 12.34 -30.37 7.77
CA ASP A 220 13.68 -29.90 8.07
C ASP A 220 14.67 -30.99 7.69
N VAL A 221 15.41 -30.78 6.60
CA VAL A 221 16.42 -31.73 6.10
C VAL A 221 17.60 -31.90 7.07
N GLY A 222 17.84 -30.92 7.94
CA GLY A 222 18.81 -30.99 9.02
C GLY A 222 18.35 -31.83 10.22
N SER A 223 17.06 -32.18 10.29
CA SER A 223 16.50 -32.93 11.41
C SER A 223 16.92 -34.42 11.40
N ASN A 224 17.00 -34.99 12.60
CA ASN A 224 17.29 -36.43 12.78
C ASN A 224 16.20 -37.31 12.16
N ASP A 225 14.93 -36.88 12.21
CA ASP A 225 13.80 -37.62 11.66
C ASP A 225 13.89 -37.71 10.13
N PHE A 226 14.25 -36.62 9.46
CA PHE A 226 14.48 -36.64 8.02
C PHE A 226 15.68 -37.52 7.64
N SER A 227 16.77 -37.45 8.41
CA SER A 227 17.96 -38.29 8.17
C SER A 227 17.65 -39.79 8.29
N ARG A 228 16.80 -40.17 9.26
CA ARG A 228 16.31 -41.54 9.43
C ARG A 228 15.43 -41.98 8.27
N ALA A 229 14.37 -41.23 7.94
CA ALA A 229 13.44 -41.59 6.87
C ALA A 229 14.13 -41.70 5.50
N SER A 230 15.02 -40.76 5.17
CA SER A 230 15.84 -40.85 3.95
C SER A 230 16.84 -42.02 3.96
N GLY A 231 17.28 -42.47 5.15
CA GLY A 231 18.12 -43.65 5.32
C GLY A 231 17.37 -44.94 5.03
N GLU A 232 16.19 -45.11 5.63
CA GLU A 232 15.29 -46.25 5.39
C GLU A 232 14.97 -46.39 3.90
N ARG A 233 14.61 -45.27 3.25
CA ARG A 233 14.34 -45.24 1.81
C ARG A 233 15.56 -45.58 0.95
N ALA A 234 16.76 -45.12 1.36
CA ALA A 234 18.00 -45.49 0.68
C ALA A 234 18.30 -46.99 0.81
N ASP A 235 17.99 -47.59 1.97
CA ASP A 235 18.20 -49.01 2.19
C ASP A 235 17.21 -49.88 1.39
N GLU A 236 15.95 -49.45 1.26
CA GLU A 236 14.99 -50.06 0.32
C GLU A 236 15.51 -50.05 -1.12
N LEU A 237 16.05 -48.91 -1.58
CA LEU A 237 16.64 -48.78 -2.92
C LEU A 237 17.85 -49.69 -3.09
N LYS A 238 18.73 -49.78 -2.09
CA LYS A 238 19.87 -50.73 -2.12
C LYS A 238 19.39 -52.17 -2.22
N ALA A 239 18.37 -52.56 -1.45
CA ALA A 239 17.81 -53.91 -1.49
C ALA A 239 17.25 -54.25 -2.88
N LYS A 240 16.53 -53.31 -3.51
CA LYS A 240 16.04 -53.45 -4.89
C LYS A 240 17.19 -53.62 -5.88
N LEU A 241 18.25 -52.81 -5.78
CA LEU A 241 19.43 -52.93 -6.66
C LEU A 241 20.17 -54.26 -6.49
N GLN A 242 20.29 -54.75 -5.25
CA GLN A 242 20.90 -56.04 -4.95
C GLN A 242 20.09 -57.21 -5.52
N ALA A 243 18.75 -57.13 -5.48
CA ALA A 243 17.87 -58.13 -6.07
C ALA A 243 18.04 -58.25 -7.59
N VAL A 244 18.41 -57.16 -8.27
CA VAL A 244 18.71 -57.12 -9.72
C VAL A 244 20.18 -57.49 -10.02
N GLY A 245 20.98 -57.79 -8.99
CA GLY A 245 22.34 -58.32 -9.14
C GLY A 245 23.47 -57.31 -8.93
N HIS A 246 23.16 -56.04 -8.62
CA HIS A 246 24.19 -55.05 -8.31
C HIS A 246 24.74 -55.26 -6.89
N ARG A 247 26.01 -55.68 -6.77
CA ARG A 247 26.69 -55.87 -5.48
C ARG A 247 27.71 -54.76 -5.22
N TYR A 248 27.81 -54.34 -3.96
CA TYR A 248 28.84 -53.39 -3.51
C TYR A 248 30.24 -53.92 -3.87
N GLY A 249 31.03 -53.12 -4.60
CA GLY A 249 32.38 -53.48 -5.01
C GLY A 249 32.53 -54.17 -6.37
N GLN A 250 31.44 -54.39 -7.13
CA GLN A 250 31.58 -54.63 -8.57
C GLN A 250 32.07 -53.33 -9.21
N LYS A 251 33.39 -53.21 -9.40
CA LYS A 251 33.94 -52.20 -10.30
C LYS A 251 33.29 -52.44 -11.66
N TYR A 252 32.51 -51.48 -12.14
CA TYR A 252 32.18 -51.40 -13.55
C TYR A 252 33.52 -51.37 -14.30
N ARG A 253 33.84 -52.47 -14.98
CA ARG A 253 34.91 -52.53 -15.97
C ARG A 253 34.35 -52.07 -17.29
#